data_AF-A0A821DUB8-F1
#
_entry.id   AF-A0A821DUB8-F1
#
_cell.length_a   1.000
_cell.length_b   1.000
_cell.length_c   1.000
_cell.angle_alpha   90.00
_cell.angle_beta   90.00
_cell.angle_gamma   90.00
#
_symmetry.space_group_name_H-M   'P 1'
#
loop_
_entity.id
_entity.type
_entity.pdbx_description
1 polymer ?
#
loop_
_entity_poly.entity_id
_entity_poly.type
_entity_poly.pdbx_seq_one_letter_code
_entity_poly.pdbx_strand_id
1 'polypeptide(L)'
;MKLFDTALDKLPTVKEAVWRGVPIDIGRNFIKNQTVTWWSVNSCSSSPNVIKDFLGDSKKSTLFLIEAINGKKVSGYTEYESEDEVILRM
;
A
#
# COMPACT_ATOMS: atom_id res chain seq x y z
N MET A 1 1.49 -5.41 16.43
CA MET A 1 1.87 -4.12 17.02
C MET A 1 0.60 -3.49 17.59
N LYS A 2 0.27 -3.74 18.86
CA LYS A 2 -1.13 -3.68 19.34
C LYS A 2 -1.80 -2.30 19.20
N LEU A 3 -1.10 -1.21 19.48
CA LEU A 3 -1.67 0.14 19.39
C LEU A 3 -2.06 0.49 17.94
N PHE A 4 -1.16 0.26 17.00
CA PHE A 4 -1.40 0.54 15.58
C PHE A 4 -2.54 -0.33 15.02
N ASP A 5 -2.54 -1.63 15.34
CA ASP A 5 -3.60 -2.56 14.92
C ASP A 5 -4.98 -2.11 15.42
N THR A 6 -5.08 -1.76 16.71
CA THR A 6 -6.34 -1.29 17.32
C THR A 6 -6.78 0.09 16.85
N ALA A 7 -5.86 0.95 16.41
CA ALA A 7 -6.20 2.22 15.77
C ALA A 7 -6.81 1.97 14.38
N LEU A 8 -6.19 1.12 13.57
CA LEU A 8 -6.70 0.75 12.24
C LEU A 8 -8.08 0.07 12.30
N ASP A 9 -8.37 -0.69 13.36
CA ASP A 9 -9.70 -1.27 13.59
C ASP A 9 -10.80 -0.20 13.71
N LYS A 10 -10.47 1.01 14.18
CA LYS A 10 -11.42 2.12 14.33
C LYS A 10 -11.58 2.97 13.08
N LEU A 11 -10.73 2.78 12.08
CA LEU A 11 -10.77 3.55 10.84
C LEU A 11 -11.72 2.93 9.81
N PRO A 12 -12.30 3.75 8.91
CA PRO A 12 -13.13 3.27 7.81
C PRO A 12 -12.39 2.24 6.96
N THR A 13 -13.10 1.15 6.66
CA THR A 13 -12.62 0.17 5.68
C THR A 13 -13.00 0.65 4.28
N VAL A 14 -12.06 0.56 3.34
CA VAL A 14 -12.27 0.89 1.93
C VAL A 14 -11.98 -0.30 1.03
N LYS A 15 -12.78 -0.39 -0.03
CA LYS A 15 -12.61 -1.35 -1.11
C LYS A 15 -12.36 -0.59 -2.41
N GLU A 16 -11.11 -0.47 -2.80
CA GLU A 16 -10.67 0.32 -3.95
C GLU A 16 -9.34 -0.19 -4.51
N ALA A 17 -9.00 0.26 -5.72
CA ALA A 17 -7.69 0.03 -6.30
C ALA A 17 -6.65 0.93 -5.60
N VAL A 18 -5.59 0.32 -5.08
CA VAL A 18 -4.47 1.02 -4.46
C VAL A 18 -3.16 0.65 -5.13
N TRP A 19 -2.20 1.56 -5.04
CA TRP A 19 -0.92 1.48 -5.71
C TRP A 19 0.20 1.43 -4.68
N ARG A 20 1.21 0.60 -4.94
CA ARG A 20 2.42 0.54 -4.12
C ARG A 20 3.64 0.51 -5.01
N GLY A 21 4.52 1.50 -4.82
CA GLY A 21 5.81 1.57 -5.49
C GLY A 21 6.89 0.94 -4.63
N VAL A 22 7.72 0.09 -5.24
CA VAL A 22 8.90 -0.48 -4.60
C VAL A 22 10.10 -0.20 -5.50
N PRO A 23 11.12 0.55 -5.05
CA PRO A 23 12.24 1.01 -5.90
C PRO A 23 13.28 -0.08 -6.21
N ILE A 24 12.87 -1.36 -6.24
CA ILE A 24 13.66 -2.53 -6.62
C ILE A 24 12.82 -3.48 -7.50
N ASP A 25 13.47 -4.22 -8.40
CA ASP A 25 12.83 -5.24 -9.26
C ASP A 25 12.63 -6.55 -8.50
N ILE A 26 11.46 -6.69 -7.90
CA ILE A 26 10.99 -7.90 -7.23
C ILE A 26 9.81 -8.53 -7.95
N GLY A 27 9.27 -7.91 -9.00
CA GLY A 27 8.10 -8.40 -9.73
C GLY A 27 8.28 -9.82 -10.28
N ARG A 28 9.53 -10.21 -10.58
CA ARG A 28 9.88 -11.57 -11.06
C ARG A 28 9.69 -12.66 -10.01
N ASN A 29 9.59 -12.31 -8.74
CA ASN A 29 9.38 -13.27 -7.65
C ASN A 29 7.90 -13.66 -7.52
N PHE A 30 7.00 -12.98 -8.22
CA PHE A 30 5.57 -13.24 -8.19
C PHE A 30 5.15 -14.12 -9.35
N ILE A 31 4.53 -15.25 -9.04
CA ILE A 31 4.01 -16.18 -10.04
C ILE A 31 2.49 -15.99 -10.15
N LYS A 32 1.96 -16.10 -11.37
CA LYS A 32 0.51 -16.00 -11.59
C LYS A 32 -0.24 -17.04 -10.74
N ASN A 33 -1.37 -16.63 -10.16
CA ASN A 33 -2.23 -17.44 -9.28
C ASN A 33 -1.55 -17.90 -7.97
N GLN A 34 -0.41 -17.31 -7.60
CA GLN A 34 0.22 -17.54 -6.31
C GLN A 34 -0.47 -16.70 -5.23
N THR A 35 -0.77 -17.31 -4.09
CA THR A 35 -1.11 -16.58 -2.87
C THR A 35 0.19 -16.09 -2.22
N VAL A 36 0.29 -14.78 -2.01
CA VAL A 36 1.44 -14.16 -1.35
C VAL A 36 1.00 -13.51 -0.05
N THR A 37 1.75 -13.78 1.02
CA THR A 37 1.56 -13.13 2.32
C THR A 37 2.67 -12.12 2.53
N TRP A 38 2.33 -10.84 2.63
CA TRP A 38 3.23 -9.82 3.16
C TRP A 38 3.07 -9.75 4.67
N TRP A 39 4.07 -10.23 5.41
CA TRP A 39 4.04 -10.28 6.88
C TRP A 39 4.07 -8.90 7.55
N SER A 40 4.55 -7.89 6.84
CA SER A 40 4.56 -6.50 7.31
C SER A 40 3.28 -5.76 6.92
N VAL A 41 2.98 -4.71 7.67
CA VAL A 41 2.05 -3.66 7.21
C VAL A 41 2.58 -3.07 5.90
N ASN A 42 1.67 -2.82 4.95
CA ASN A 42 2.00 -2.19 3.68
C ASN A 42 1.26 -0.88 3.55
N SER A 43 2.03 0.20 3.36
CA SER A 43 1.50 1.50 2.94
C SER A 43 1.31 1.52 1.42
N CYS A 44 0.18 2.04 0.98
CA CYS A 44 -0.22 2.19 -0.41
C CYS A 44 -0.88 3.56 -0.58
N SER A 45 -1.05 4.03 -1.82
CA SER A 45 -1.82 5.22 -2.13
C SER A 45 -2.96 4.89 -3.08
N SER A 46 -4.10 5.56 -2.92
CA SER A 46 -5.17 5.54 -3.93
C SER A 46 -4.85 6.45 -5.14
N SER A 47 -3.81 7.28 -5.04
CA SER A 47 -3.32 8.18 -6.09
C SER A 47 -2.11 7.58 -6.83
N PRO A 48 -2.24 7.25 -8.14
CA PRO A 48 -1.12 6.74 -8.93
C PRO A 48 0.02 7.75 -9.06
N ASN A 49 -0.28 9.05 -8.97
CA ASN A 49 0.73 10.10 -9.13
C ASN A 49 1.66 10.15 -7.92
N VAL A 50 1.13 10.01 -6.71
CA VAL A 50 1.91 9.92 -5.48
C VAL A 50 2.93 8.79 -5.57
N ILE A 51 2.52 7.63 -6.10
CA ILE A 51 3.41 6.47 -6.21
C ILE A 51 4.59 6.67 -7.17
N LYS A 52 4.47 7.54 -8.17
CA LYS A 52 5.60 7.83 -9.08
C LYS A 52 6.79 8.40 -8.31
N ASP A 53 6.54 9.24 -7.32
CA ASP A 53 7.58 9.86 -6.49
C ASP A 53 8.30 8.81 -5.62
N PHE A 54 7.58 7.78 -5.15
CA PHE A 54 8.16 6.65 -4.41
C PHE A 54 9.03 5.72 -5.28
N LEU A 55 8.86 5.73 -6.60
CA LEU A 55 9.70 4.96 -7.51
C LEU A 55 11.04 5.68 -7.81
N GLY A 56 11.04 7.01 -7.74
CA GLY A 56 12.21 7.86 -8.02
C GLY A 56 12.84 7.58 -9.39
N ASP A 57 14.16 7.78 -9.46
CA ASP A 57 14.96 7.52 -10.68
C ASP A 57 15.41 6.05 -10.81
N SER A 58 14.79 5.12 -10.09
CA SER A 58 15.20 3.73 -10.11
C SER A 58 15.00 3.13 -11.50
N LYS A 59 16.11 2.70 -12.13
CA LYS A 59 16.09 2.07 -13.45
C LYS A 59 15.32 0.75 -13.49
N LYS A 60 15.13 0.12 -12.33
CA LYS A 60 14.37 -1.12 -12.19
C LYS A 60 13.58 -1.09 -10.88
N SER A 61 12.28 -0.95 -11.01
CA SER A 61 11.34 -0.87 -9.89
C SER A 61 10.12 -1.74 -10.15
N THR A 62 9.36 -2.00 -9.09
CA THR A 62 8.13 -2.79 -9.16
C THR A 62 6.96 -1.91 -8.73
N LEU A 63 5.96 -1.81 -9.59
CA LEU A 63 4.70 -1.16 -9.29
C LEU A 63 3.63 -2.23 -9.08
N PHE A 64 2.97 -2.18 -7.92
CA PHE A 64 1.82 -3.04 -7.62
C PHE A 64 0.53 -2.25 -7.80
N LEU A 65 -0.42 -2.87 -8.50
CA LEU A 65 -1.84 -2.50 -8.49
C LEU A 65 -2.57 -3.56 -7.68
N ILE A 66 -3.21 -3.16 -6.59
CA ILE A 66 -3.86 -4.07 -5.64
C ILE A 66 -5.33 -3.67 -5.52
N GLU A 67 -6.23 -4.61 -5.77
CA GLU A 67 -7.65 -4.45 -5.43
C GLU A 67 -7.83 -4.72 -3.94
N ALA A 68 -7.80 -3.67 -3.13
CA ALA A 68 -7.94 -3.79 -1.69
C ALA A 68 -9.39 -4.12 -1.32
N ILE A 69 -9.58 -5.07 -0.40
CA ILE A 69 -10.90 -5.40 0.17
C ILE A 69 -11.03 -4.84 1.59
N ASN A 70 -9.93 -4.84 2.36
CA ASN A 70 -9.87 -4.42 3.75
C ASN A 70 -8.89 -3.25 3.97
N GLY A 71 -8.77 -2.35 2.99
CA GLY A 71 -7.89 -1.19 3.11
C GLY A 71 -8.35 -0.24 4.20
N LYS A 72 -7.42 0.45 4.86
CA LYS A 72 -7.72 1.44 5.90
C LYS A 72 -7.23 2.81 5.45
N LYS A 73 -8.16 3.73 5.17
CA LYS A 73 -7.82 5.13 4.92
C LYS A 73 -7.38 5.79 6.22
N VAL A 74 -6.23 6.44 6.19
CA VAL A 74 -5.64 7.11 7.35
C VAL A 74 -5.66 8.63 7.24
N SER A 75 -6.37 9.18 6.24
CA SER A 75 -6.62 10.62 6.11
C SER A 75 -7.16 11.21 7.41
N GLY A 76 -6.64 12.38 7.81
CA GLY A 76 -6.88 13.02 9.09
C GLY A 76 -5.98 12.55 10.23
N TYR A 77 -5.15 11.52 10.02
CA TYR A 77 -4.21 10.96 11.01
C TYR A 77 -2.79 10.79 10.47
N THR A 78 -2.57 11.03 9.18
CA THR A 78 -1.25 10.92 8.55
C THR A 78 -0.54 12.27 8.56
N GLU A 79 0.79 12.27 8.59
CA GLU A 79 1.59 13.50 8.41
C GLU A 79 1.43 14.05 6.98
N TYR A 80 1.15 13.17 6.01
CA TYR A 80 1.13 13.49 4.58
C TYR A 80 -0.27 13.33 3.98
N GLU A 81 -1.17 14.27 4.29
CA GLU A 81 -2.57 14.22 3.84
C GLU A 81 -2.75 14.17 2.30
N SER A 82 -1.78 14.69 1.54
CA SER A 82 -1.81 14.66 0.08
C SER A 82 -1.43 13.31 -0.53
N GLU A 83 -1.00 12.33 0.27
CA GLU A 83 -0.61 11.01 -0.23
C GLU A 83 -1.79 10.07 -0.45
N ASP A 84 -3.00 10.43 0.01
CA ASP A 84 -4.19 9.57 -0.06
C ASP A 84 -3.90 8.13 0.43
N GLU A 85 -3.21 8.04 1.57
CA GLU A 85 -2.63 6.80 2.09
C GLU A 85 -3.71 5.79 2.53
N VAL A 86 -3.50 4.54 2.11
CA VAL A 86 -4.30 3.38 2.46
C VAL A 86 -3.39 2.29 3.00
N ILE A 87 -3.65 1.88 4.25
CA ILE A 87 -2.89 0.83 4.91
C ILE A 87 -3.52 -0.53 4.66
N LEU A 88 -2.68 -1.49 4.26
CA LEU A 88 -2.99 -2.92 4.19
C LEU A 88 -2.22 -3.65 5.29
N ARG A 89 -2.92 -4.51 6.04
CA ARG A 89 -2.31 -5.39 7.05
C ARG A 89 -2.92 -6.79 6.95
N MET A 90 -2.24 -7.76 7.57
CA MET A 90 -2.74 -9.12 7.76
C MET A 90 -3.86 -9.16 8.80
#